data_AF-A0A2W6PGV8-F1
#
_entry.id   AF-A0A2W6PGV8-F1
#
_cell.length_a   1.000
_cell.length_b   1.000
_cell.length_c   1.000
_cell.angle_alpha   90.00
_cell.angle_beta   90.00
_cell.angle_gamma   90.00
#
_symmetry.space_group_name_H-M   'P 1'
#
loop_
_entity.id
_entity.type
_entity.pdbx_description
1 polymer ?
#
loop_
_entity_poly.entity_id
_entity_poly.type
_entity_poly.pdbx_seq_one_letter_code
_entity_poly.pdbx_strand_id
1 'polypeptide(L)'
;MNKENSIKFSKVSSYLVFDVFGDGWDETAHVKVSCGEDIESSFKCYEQKQWEELFDDQYSWHSVESVEFKGFEIRCEDDEGNRFRAGNDLGEYGSATFNTNSLEAKNAQKLERIRQILNT
;
A
#
# COMPACT_ATOMS: atom_id res chain seq x y z
N MET A 1 -16.51 24.87 18.37
CA MET A 1 -15.32 24.01 18.51
C MET A 1 -15.68 22.63 17.99
N ASN A 2 -15.21 22.27 16.79
CA ASN A 2 -15.32 20.89 16.33
C ASN A 2 -14.31 20.09 17.15
N LYS A 3 -14.79 19.13 17.95
CA LYS A 3 -13.90 18.14 18.59
C LYS A 3 -13.31 17.31 17.44
N GLU A 4 -12.02 17.43 17.20
CA GLU A 4 -11.31 16.46 16.37
C GLU A 4 -11.40 15.11 17.07
N ASN A 5 -12.20 14.20 16.52
CA ASN A 5 -12.16 12.81 16.93
C ASN A 5 -10.86 12.21 16.37
N SER A 6 -9.83 12.16 17.23
CA SER A 6 -8.60 11.46 16.92
C SER A 6 -8.74 10.00 17.39
N ILE A 7 -8.69 9.08 16.44
CA ILE A 7 -8.58 7.65 16.74
C ILE A 7 -7.09 7.32 16.82
N LYS A 8 -6.68 6.69 17.92
CA LYS A 8 -5.31 6.17 18.05
C LYS A 8 -5.28 4.74 17.54
N PHE A 9 -4.37 4.47 16.61
CA PHE A 9 -4.12 3.13 16.11
C PHE A 9 -2.96 2.50 16.86
N SER A 10 -3.16 1.27 17.33
CA SER A 10 -2.19 0.45 18.05
C SER A 10 -1.32 -0.36 17.09
N LYS A 11 -1.87 -0.69 15.91
CA LYS A 11 -1.17 -1.37 14.83
C LYS A 11 -1.47 -0.69 13.51
N VAL A 12 -0.42 -0.49 12.72
CA VAL A 12 -0.52 0.02 11.35
C VAL A 12 0.33 -0.89 10.47
N SER A 13 -0.21 -1.30 9.33
CA SER A 13 0.51 -2.11 8.33
C SER A 13 0.16 -1.62 6.94
N SER A 14 1.17 -1.54 6.08
CA SER A 14 1.02 -1.11 4.69
C SER A 14 1.24 -2.28 3.75
N TYR A 15 0.51 -2.28 2.65
CA TYR A 15 0.52 -3.35 1.66
C TYR A 15 0.50 -2.77 0.24
N LEU A 16 1.20 -3.44 -0.67
CA LEU A 16 0.94 -3.40 -2.09
C LEU A 16 -0.13 -4.44 -2.40
N VAL A 17 -1.08 -4.08 -3.26
CA VAL A 17 -2.22 -4.92 -3.62
C VAL A 17 -2.09 -5.31 -5.08
N PHE A 18 -2.24 -6.61 -5.35
CA PHE A 18 -2.18 -7.17 -6.70
C PHE A 18 -3.36 -8.11 -6.93
N ASP A 19 -3.96 -8.06 -8.11
CA ASP A 19 -4.81 -9.15 -8.59
C ASP A 19 -3.90 -10.14 -9.33
N VAL A 20 -3.98 -11.41 -8.96
CA VAL A 20 -3.17 -12.51 -9.49
C VAL A 20 -4.12 -13.48 -10.19
N PHE A 21 -3.84 -13.77 -11.45
CA PHE A 21 -4.66 -14.62 -12.30
C PHE A 21 -3.86 -15.86 -12.70
N GLY A 22 -4.47 -17.03 -12.56
CA GLY A 22 -3.93 -18.30 -13.02
C GLY A 22 -5.01 -19.18 -13.65
N ASP A 23 -4.64 -20.40 -14.02
CA ASP A 23 -5.54 -21.31 -14.72
C ASP A 23 -6.71 -21.74 -13.82
N GLY A 24 -7.87 -21.10 -14.03
CA GLY A 24 -9.10 -21.37 -13.30
C GLY A 24 -9.20 -20.74 -11.92
N TRP A 25 -8.32 -19.79 -11.57
CA TRP A 25 -8.36 -19.09 -10.29
C TRP A 25 -7.86 -17.65 -10.39
N ASP A 26 -8.50 -16.78 -9.61
CA ASP A 26 -8.13 -15.37 -9.46
C ASP A 26 -8.10 -15.04 -7.96
N GLU A 27 -7.10 -14.30 -7.49
CA GLU A 27 -6.99 -13.86 -6.10
C GLU A 27 -6.38 -12.47 -5.96
N THR A 28 -6.78 -11.73 -4.92
CA THR A 28 -6.11 -10.49 -4.53
C THR A 28 -5.01 -10.73 -3.49
N ALA A 29 -3.76 -10.66 -3.92
CA ALA A 29 -2.57 -10.78 -3.08
C ALA A 29 -2.24 -9.46 -2.36
N HIS A 30 -1.75 -9.57 -1.13
CA HIS A 30 -1.34 -8.43 -0.31
C HIS A 30 0.11 -8.59 0.13
N VAL A 31 1.01 -7.85 -0.52
CA VAL A 31 2.44 -7.86 -0.22
C VAL A 31 2.72 -6.79 0.84
N LYS A 32 3.12 -7.21 2.03
CA LYS A 32 3.38 -6.30 3.15
C LYS A 32 4.66 -5.49 2.90
N VAL A 33 4.58 -4.18 3.11
CA VAL A 33 5.72 -3.26 2.98
C VAL A 33 5.84 -2.38 4.22
N SER A 34 7.08 -2.06 4.60
CA SER A 34 7.39 -1.27 5.79
C SER A 34 8.19 0.00 5.48
N CYS A 35 8.92 0.02 4.38
CA CYS A 35 9.74 1.16 3.95
C CYS A 35 9.77 1.30 2.42
N GLY A 36 10.48 2.33 1.93
CA GLY A 36 10.66 2.56 0.49
C GLY A 36 11.44 1.44 -0.20
N GLU A 37 12.43 0.85 0.47
CA GLU A 37 13.25 -0.24 -0.08
C GLU A 37 12.41 -1.50 -0.33
N ASP A 38 11.45 -1.81 0.55
CA ASP A 38 10.50 -2.93 0.36
C ASP A 38 9.62 -2.70 -0.88
N ILE A 39 9.17 -1.46 -1.08
CA ILE A 39 8.35 -1.08 -2.25
C ILE A 39 9.17 -1.25 -3.53
N GLU A 40 10.36 -0.67 -3.59
CA GLU A 40 11.25 -0.76 -4.76
C GLU A 40 11.59 -2.21 -5.10
N SER A 41 11.90 -3.01 -4.09
CA SER A 41 12.21 -4.44 -4.25
C SER A 41 11.01 -5.23 -4.78
N SER A 42 9.81 -4.94 -4.26
CA SER A 42 8.57 -5.59 -4.73
C SER A 42 8.24 -5.21 -6.17
N PHE A 43 8.38 -3.93 -6.55
CA PHE A 43 8.16 -3.49 -7.93
C PHE A 43 9.18 -4.08 -8.89
N LYS A 44 10.43 -4.22 -8.47
CA LYS A 44 11.45 -4.91 -9.27
C LYS A 44 11.06 -6.36 -9.55
N CYS A 45 10.60 -7.09 -8.53
CA CYS A 45 10.10 -8.46 -8.72
C CYS A 45 8.91 -8.49 -9.67
N TYR A 46 7.98 -7.54 -9.53
CA TYR A 46 6.81 -7.41 -10.39
C TYR A 46 7.17 -7.18 -11.87
N GLU A 47 8.05 -6.22 -12.15
CA GLU A 47 8.51 -5.92 -13.52
C GLU A 47 9.28 -7.09 -14.14
N GLN A 48 10.07 -7.80 -13.33
CA GLN A 48 10.87 -8.95 -13.76
C GLN A 48 10.07 -10.26 -13.78
N LYS A 49 8.79 -10.22 -13.41
CA LYS A 49 7.89 -11.38 -13.33
C LYS A 49 8.40 -12.49 -12.39
N GLN A 50 9.09 -12.10 -11.32
CA GLN A 50 9.58 -13.00 -10.27
C GLN A 50 8.47 -13.25 -9.24
N TRP A 51 7.46 -14.04 -9.62
CA TRP A 51 6.24 -14.23 -8.81
C TRP A 51 6.46 -14.98 -7.51
N GLU A 52 7.35 -15.98 -7.52
CA GLU A 52 7.71 -16.73 -6.30
C GLU A 52 8.32 -15.80 -5.25
N GLU A 53 9.22 -14.90 -5.67
CA GLU A 53 9.87 -13.91 -4.81
C GLU A 53 8.90 -12.81 -4.36
N LEU A 54 8.01 -12.34 -5.25
CA LEU A 54 7.03 -11.30 -4.94
C LEU A 54 5.97 -11.77 -3.93
N PHE A 55 5.56 -13.05 -4.01
CA PHE A 55 4.45 -13.58 -3.23
C PHE A 55 4.86 -14.60 -2.15
N ASP A 56 6.15 -14.75 -1.87
CA ASP A 56 6.70 -15.61 -0.79
C ASP A 56 6.09 -17.03 -0.83
N ASP A 57 6.21 -17.69 -2.00
CA ASP A 57 5.69 -19.03 -2.29
C ASP A 57 4.18 -19.24 -2.16
N GLN A 58 3.38 -18.21 -1.89
CA GLN A 58 1.91 -18.31 -1.77
C GLN A 58 1.25 -18.91 -3.02
N TYR A 59 1.91 -18.81 -4.17
CA TYR A 59 1.44 -19.33 -5.46
C TYR A 59 2.38 -20.37 -6.07
N SER A 60 3.34 -20.90 -5.30
CA SER A 60 4.31 -21.92 -5.76
C SER A 60 3.66 -23.21 -6.31
N TRP A 61 2.39 -23.45 -5.99
CA TRP A 61 1.58 -24.59 -6.40
C TRP A 61 0.75 -24.34 -7.67
N HIS A 62 0.84 -23.14 -8.26
CA HIS A 62 0.11 -22.75 -9.47
C HIS A 62 0.96 -21.97 -10.48
N SER A 63 0.65 -22.10 -11.77
CA SER A 63 1.20 -21.23 -12.79
C SER A 63 0.46 -19.89 -12.79
N VAL A 64 1.16 -18.82 -12.41
CA VAL A 64 0.66 -17.45 -12.55
C VAL A 64 0.70 -17.04 -14.03
N GLU A 65 -0.46 -16.70 -14.58
CA GLU A 65 -0.61 -16.26 -15.98
C GLU A 65 -0.44 -14.75 -16.12
N SER A 66 -1.05 -13.98 -15.22
CA SER A 66 -0.94 -12.53 -15.21
C SER A 66 -1.11 -11.94 -13.81
N VAL A 67 -0.57 -10.74 -13.61
CA VAL A 67 -0.64 -9.99 -12.36
C VAL A 67 -0.95 -8.54 -12.69
N GLU A 68 -1.91 -7.94 -11.99
CA GLU A 68 -2.29 -6.53 -12.11
C GLU A 68 -2.03 -5.80 -10.79
N PHE A 69 -1.25 -4.73 -10.81
CA PHE A 69 -1.08 -3.87 -9.63
C PHE A 69 -2.32 -3.01 -9.39
N LYS A 70 -2.94 -3.15 -8.20
CA LYS A 70 -4.19 -2.47 -7.83
C LYS A 70 -4.02 -1.28 -6.90
N GLY A 71 -2.82 -1.08 -6.34
CA GLY A 71 -2.50 0.09 -5.55
C GLY A 71 -1.95 -0.23 -4.17
N PHE A 72 -2.20 0.70 -3.25
CA PHE A 72 -1.68 0.67 -1.90
C PHE A 72 -2.81 0.60 -0.89
N GLU A 73 -2.57 -0.13 0.18
CA GLU A 73 -3.50 -0.26 1.29
C GLU A 73 -2.79 -0.10 2.63
N ILE A 74 -3.41 0.63 3.53
CA ILE A 74 -3.05 0.76 4.93
C ILE A 74 -4.16 0.09 5.74
N ARG A 75 -3.77 -0.89 6.55
CA ARG A 75 -4.62 -1.53 7.56
C ARG A 75 -4.22 -1.00 8.93
N CYS A 76 -5.20 -0.53 9.68
CA CYS A 76 -5.03 -0.09 11.05
C CYS A 76 -5.91 -0.89 12.01
N GLU A 77 -5.43 -1.08 13.22
CA GLU A 77 -6.20 -1.64 14.35
C GLU A 77 -6.07 -0.67 15.52
N ASP A 78 -7.17 -0.37 16.23
CA ASP A 78 -7.12 0.39 17.48
C ASP A 78 -6.87 -0.53 18.70
N ASP A 79 -6.85 0.04 19.90
CA ASP A 79 -6.64 -0.73 21.14
C ASP A 79 -7.84 -1.64 21.49
N GLU A 80 -9.02 -1.37 20.93
CA GLU A 80 -10.24 -2.17 21.12
C GLU A 80 -10.35 -3.31 20.10
N GLY A 81 -9.43 -3.38 19.14
CA GLY A 81 -9.41 -4.37 18.07
C GLY A 81 -10.27 -4.00 16.85
N ASN A 82 -10.80 -2.78 16.78
CA ASN A 82 -11.53 -2.31 15.61
C ASN A 82 -10.55 -2.15 14.44
N ARG A 83 -10.94 -2.65 13.27
CA ARG A 83 -10.10 -2.68 12.06
C ARG A 83 -10.55 -1.61 11.07
N PHE A 84 -9.58 -0.89 10.54
CA PHE A 84 -9.78 0.17 9.55
C PHE A 84 -8.91 -0.12 8.33
N ARG A 85 -9.43 0.18 7.14
CA ARG A 85 -8.73 0.03 5.87
C ARG A 85 -8.82 1.37 5.12
N ALA A 86 -7.69 1.86 4.65
CA ALA A 86 -7.61 3.01 3.76
C ALA A 86 -6.68 2.65 2.61
N GLY A 87 -7.07 2.91 1.38
CA GLY A 87 -6.27 2.58 0.22
C GLY A 87 -6.82 3.23 -1.04
N ASN A 88 -6.02 3.20 -2.09
CA ASN A 88 -6.51 3.54 -3.42
C ASN A 88 -7.14 2.28 -4.01
N ASP A 89 -8.46 2.28 -4.13
CA ASP A 89 -9.14 1.40 -5.06
C ASP A 89 -8.94 2.04 -6.44
N LEU A 90 -7.99 1.54 -7.25
CA LEU A 90 -7.69 2.11 -8.58
C LEU A 90 -8.88 2.01 -9.56
N GLY A 91 -10.03 1.44 -9.15
CA GLY A 91 -11.27 1.43 -9.91
C GLY A 91 -11.94 2.80 -10.10
N GLU A 92 -11.71 3.76 -9.19
CA GLU A 92 -12.18 5.14 -9.34
C GLU A 92 -11.08 6.11 -8.91
N TYR A 93 -10.78 7.12 -9.72
CA TYR A 93 -9.84 8.20 -9.41
C TYR A 93 -10.28 8.97 -8.14
N GLY A 94 -10.02 8.42 -6.96
CA GLY A 94 -10.22 9.06 -5.67
C GLY A 94 -9.00 9.90 -5.32
N SER A 95 -9.19 11.22 -5.17
CA SER A 95 -8.14 12.09 -4.65
C SER A 95 -8.13 12.04 -3.12
N ALA A 96 -7.09 11.44 -2.55
CA ALA A 96 -6.83 11.54 -1.11
C ALA A 96 -6.14 12.89 -0.83
N THR A 97 -6.84 13.81 -0.16
CA THR A 97 -6.22 15.08 0.27
C THR A 97 -5.51 14.87 1.60
N PHE A 98 -4.19 14.81 1.55
CA PHE A 98 -3.35 14.67 2.74
C PHE A 98 -3.23 16.03 3.46
N ASN A 99 -3.71 16.12 4.71
CA ASN A 99 -3.56 17.33 5.52
C ASN A 99 -2.14 17.40 6.12
N THR A 100 -1.28 18.19 5.49
CA THR A 100 0.10 18.38 5.93
C THR A 100 0.23 19.12 7.26
N ASN A 101 -0.82 19.79 7.74
CA ASN A 101 -0.80 20.48 9.03
C ASN A 101 -0.82 19.50 10.22
N SER A 102 -1.20 18.25 9.97
CA SER A 102 -1.19 17.15 10.95
C SER A 102 0.18 16.48 11.07
N LEU A 103 1.14 16.80 10.20
CA LEU A 103 2.48 16.22 10.24
C LEU A 103 3.38 17.04 11.17
N GLU A 104 4.13 16.35 12.03
CA GLU A 104 5.25 16.95 12.73
C GLU A 104 6.18 17.67 11.73
N ALA A 105 6.68 18.85 12.11
CA ALA A 105 7.38 19.79 11.21
C ALA A 105 8.52 19.16 10.40
N LYS A 106 9.17 18.12 10.93
CA LYS A 106 10.25 17.38 10.26
C LYS A 106 9.78 16.57 9.05
N ASN A 107 8.54 16.11 9.04
CA ASN A 107 7.96 15.34 7.94
C ASN A 107 7.33 16.24 6.87
N ALA A 108 6.80 17.41 7.26
CA ALA A 108 6.33 18.43 6.31
C ALA A 108 7.46 18.91 5.38
N GLN A 109 8.67 19.11 5.90
CA GLN A 109 9.83 19.50 5.09
C GLN A 109 10.25 18.45 4.06
N LYS A 110 10.09 17.15 4.37
CA LYS A 110 10.41 16.07 3.43
C LYS A 110 9.43 16.03 2.26
N LEU A 111 8.15 16.26 2.53
CA LEU A 111 7.12 16.32 1.48
C LEU A 111 7.29 17.54 0.56
N GLU A 112 7.69 18.68 1.11
CA GLU A 112 7.93 19.87 0.30
C GLU A 112 9.09 19.67 -0.69
N ARG A 113 10.16 18.98 -0.25
CA ARG A 113 11.25 18.57 -1.15
C ARG A 113 10.77 17.63 -2.26
N ILE A 114 9.90 16.67 -1.95
CA ILE A 114 9.34 15.75 -2.95
C ILE A 114 8.49 16.53 -3.97
N ARG A 115 7.67 17.49 -3.53
CA ARG A 115 6.90 18.39 -4.42
C ARG A 115 7.77 19.22 -5.35
N GLN A 116 8.90 19.74 -4.85
CA GLN A 116 9.84 20.50 -5.67
C GLN A 116 10.47 19.65 -6.78
N ILE A 117 10.79 18.38 -6.49
CA ILE A 117 11.35 17.44 -7.47
C ILE A 117 10.31 17.08 -8.53
N LEU A 118 9.04 16.84 -8.15
CA LEU A 118 7.97 16.44 -9.09
C LEU A 118 7.48 17.58 -10.01
N ASN A 119 7.66 18.83 -9.61
CA ASN A 119 7.28 20.01 -10.39
C ASN A 119 8.44 20.60 -11.22
N THR A 120 9.53 19.84 -11.40
CA THR A 120 10.65 20.16 -12.31
C THR A 120 10.60 19.25 -13.53
#